data_AF-A0A5U1HW04-F1
#
_entry.id   AF-A0A5U1HW04-F1
#
_cell.length_a   1.000
_cell.length_b   1.000
_cell.length_c   1.000
_cell.angle_alpha   90.00
_cell.angle_beta   90.00
_cell.angle_gamma   90.00
#
_symmetry.space_group_name_H-M   'P 1'
#
loop_
_entity.id
_entity.type
_entity.pdbx_description
1 polymer ?
#
loop_
_entity_poly.entity_id
_entity_poly.type
_entity_poly.pdbx_seq_one_letter_code
_entity_poly.pdbx_strand_id
1 'polypeptide(L)' 'MTTDDIENYFGSTEKVAEFFGITSEAVYQWRNRTGRLIPKGRAAEAAYRTGGKLVFHPDLYEKRSDASVKLKPQE' A
#
# COMPACT_ATOMS: atom_id res chain seq x y z
N MET A 1 -2.58 -5.70 0.35
CA MET A 1 -1.56 -5.33 1.34
C MET A 1 -1.58 -3.82 1.58
N THR A 2 -1.69 -3.43 2.84
CA THR A 2 -1.58 -2.04 3.32
C THR A 2 -0.25 -1.86 4.06
N THR A 3 0.13 -0.63 4.35
CA THR A 3 1.28 -0.30 5.19
C THR A 3 1.16 -0.90 6.59
N ASP A 4 -0.05 -1.02 7.11
CA ASP A 4 -0.27 -1.64 8.42
C ASP A 4 0.09 -3.13 8.40
N ASP A 5 -0.24 -3.83 7.32
CA ASP A 5 0.01 -5.26 7.14
C ASP A 5 1.51 -5.60 7.15
N ILE A 6 2.33 -4.83 6.41
CA ILE A 6 3.79 -4.95 6.45
C ILE A 6 4.37 -4.49 7.79
N GLU A 7 3.90 -3.38 8.36
CA GLU A 7 4.39 -2.92 9.66
C GLU A 7 4.12 -3.96 10.75
N ASN A 8 2.97 -4.62 10.73
CA ASN A 8 2.61 -5.68 11.67
C ASN A 8 3.44 -6.95 11.43
N TYR A 9 3.69 -7.31 10.16
CA TYR A 9 4.53 -8.45 9.80
C TYR A 9 6.01 -8.29 10.21
N PHE A 10 6.60 -7.13 9.94
CA PHE A 10 7.99 -6.84 10.29
C PHE A 10 8.14 -6.38 11.76
N GLY A 11 7.07 -5.88 12.35
CA GLY A 11 6.97 -5.38 13.72
C GLY A 11 7.37 -3.91 13.91
N SER A 12 8.01 -3.28 12.92
CA SER A 12 8.43 -1.87 13.01
C SER A 12 8.62 -1.25 11.63
N THR A 13 8.34 0.05 11.52
CA THR A 13 8.52 0.86 10.31
C THR A 13 9.98 0.87 9.82
N GLU A 14 10.94 0.82 10.74
CA GLU A 14 12.38 0.79 10.43
C GLU A 14 12.78 -0.52 9.70
N LYS A 15 12.30 -1.67 10.18
CA LYS A 15 12.54 -2.96 9.55
C LYS A 15 11.92 -3.05 8.15
N VAL A 16 10.75 -2.45 7.98
CA VAL A 16 10.11 -2.31 6.66
C VAL A 16 11.02 -1.49 5.74
N ALA A 17 11.52 -0.35 6.21
CA ALA A 17 12.40 0.52 5.43
C ALA A 17 13.69 -0.19 5.00
N GLU A 18 14.36 -0.88 5.93
CA GLU A 18 15.54 -1.70 5.64
C GLU A 18 15.23 -2.81 4.62
N PHE A 19 14.12 -3.51 4.77
CA PHE A 19 13.71 -4.58 3.86
C PHE A 19 13.53 -4.10 2.42
N PHE A 20 12.94 -2.91 2.23
CA PHE A 20 12.73 -2.30 0.93
C PHE A 20 13.91 -1.45 0.44
N GLY A 21 14.96 -1.28 1.26
CA GLY A 21 16.10 -0.40 0.97
C GLY A 21 15.69 1.06 0.79
N ILE A 22 14.71 1.52 1.56
CA ILE A 22 14.19 2.90 1.54
C ILE A 22 14.35 3.54 2.92
N THR A 23 14.00 4.82 3.03
CA THR A 23 13.97 5.51 4.33
C THR A 23 12.66 5.22 5.08
N SER A 24 12.71 5.27 6.41
CA SER A 24 11.53 5.19 7.27
C SER A 24 10.48 6.24 6.91
N GLU A 25 10.93 7.43 6.51
CA GLU A 25 10.08 8.51 6.04
C GLU A 25 9.25 8.12 4.80
N ALA A 26 9.82 7.35 3.87
CA ALA A 26 9.09 6.84 2.72
C ALA A 26 7.96 5.87 3.13
N VAL A 27 8.17 5.09 4.19
CA VAL A 27 7.13 4.21 4.75
C VAL A 27 6.02 5.03 5.42
N TYR A 28 6.38 6.08 6.16
CA TYR A 28 5.41 7.04 6.73
C TYR A 28 4.56 7.72 5.64
N GLN A 29 5.16 8.08 4.51
CA GLN A 29 4.43 8.63 3.37
C GLN A 29 3.36 7.67 2.83
N TRP A 30 3.58 6.35 2.90
CA TRP A 30 2.55 5.37 2.54
C TRP A 30 1.39 5.36 3.53
N ARG A 31 1.67 5.59 4.82
CA ARG A 31 0.66 5.69 5.88
C ARG A 31 -0.22 6.94 5.74
N ASN A 32 0.33 8.01 5.16
CA ASN A 32 -0.40 9.24 4.86
C ASN A 32 -1.27 9.17 3.59
N ARG A 33 -1.18 8.09 2.81
CA ARG A 33 -2.06 7.89 1.64
C ARG A 33 -3.44 7.40 2.06
N THR A 34 -4.46 7.80 1.31
CA THR A 34 -5.83 7.29 1.44
C THR A 34 -5.81 5.75 1.33
N GLY A 35 -6.32 5.08 2.36
CA GLY A 35 -6.33 3.62 2.44
C GLY A 35 -5.01 2.98 2.93
N ARG A 36 -4.00 3.79 3.30
CA ARG A 36 -2.69 3.31 3.78
C ARG A 36 -2.10 2.25 2.86
N LEU A 37 -2.22 2.45 1.56
CA LEU A 37 -1.78 1.49 0.55
C LEU A 37 -0.31 1.77 0.20
N ILE A 38 0.52 0.75 0.35
CA ILE A 38 1.89 0.79 -0.18
C ILE A 38 1.88 0.80 -1.71
N PRO A 39 2.90 1.29 -2.42
CA PRO A 39 2.88 1.29 -3.88
C PRO A 39 2.74 -0.12 -4.49
N LYS A 40 1.94 -0.27 -5.57
CA LYS A 40 1.70 -1.56 -6.26
C LYS A 40 2.97 -2.37 -6.51
N GLY A 41 4.02 -1.73 -7.04
CA GLY A 41 5.30 -2.39 -7.31
C GLY A 41 6.01 -2.89 -6.06
N ARG A 42 5.96 -2.12 -4.95
CA ARG A 42 6.53 -2.52 -3.65
C ARG A 42 5.72 -3.64 -3.02
N ALA A 43 4.41 -3.60 -3.19
CA ALA A 43 3.52 -4.64 -2.71
C ALA A 43 3.80 -6.00 -3.38
N ALA A 44 3.96 -6.00 -4.70
CA ALA A 44 4.36 -7.20 -5.43
C ALA A 44 5.76 -7.70 -5.00
N GLU A 45 6.72 -6.78 -4.81
CA GLU A 45 8.06 -7.14 -4.34
C GLU A 45 8.03 -7.77 -2.93
N ALA A 46 7.28 -7.19 -2.00
CA ALA A 46 7.15 -7.76 -0.65
C ALA A 46 6.53 -9.15 -0.68
N ALA A 47 5.47 -9.34 -1.47
CA ALA A 47 4.82 -10.64 -1.59
C ALA A 47 5.79 -11.70 -2.15
N TYR A 48 6.57 -11.34 -3.17
CA TYR A 48 7.58 -12.22 -3.76
C TYR A 48 8.72 -12.54 -2.78
N ARG A 49 9.30 -11.52 -2.14
CA ARG A 49 10.43 -11.67 -1.21
C ARG A 49 10.06 -12.39 0.08
N THR A 50 8.83 -12.25 0.57
CA THR A 50 8.36 -12.94 1.79
C THR A 50 7.82 -14.35 1.52
N GLY A 51 7.90 -14.83 0.28
CA GLY A 51 7.42 -16.16 -0.10
C GLY A 51 5.90 -16.31 0.05
N GLY A 52 5.14 -15.24 -0.15
CA GLY A 52 3.68 -15.24 -0.05
C GLY A 52 3.11 -15.01 1.36
N LYS A 53 3.95 -14.73 2.38
CA LYS A 53 3.44 -14.35 3.71
C LYS A 53 2.69 -13.02 3.70
N LEU A 54 3.12 -12.08 2.86
CA LEU A 54 2.38 -10.85 2.57
C LEU A 54 1.63 -11.01 1.26
N VAL A 55 0.30 -10.95 1.30
CA VAL A 55 -0.52 -11.15 0.10
C VAL A 55 -0.69 -9.84 -0.66
N PHE A 56 -0.13 -9.81 -1.87
CA PHE A 56 -0.38 -8.74 -2.82
C PHE A 56 -1.80 -8.89 -3.39
N HIS A 57 -2.67 -7.94 -3.05
CA HIS A 57 -4.03 -7.85 -3.58
C HIS A 57 -4.06 -6.76 -4.66
N PRO A 58 -4.00 -7.12 -5.96
CA PRO A 58 -4.06 -6.15 -7.05
C PRO A 58 -5.37 -5.35 -7.08
N ASP A 59 -6.49 -5.93 -6.60
CA ASP A 59 -7.80 -5.28 -6.50
C ASP A 59 -7.79 -3.98 -5.67
N LEU A 60 -6.88 -3.88 -4.69
CA LEU A 60 -6.72 -2.65 -3.89
C LEU A 60 -6.03 -1.52 -4.68
N TYR A 61 -5.37 -1.87 -5.79
CA TYR A 61 -4.62 -0.98 -6.67
C TYR A 61 -5.28 -0.74 -8.01
N GLU A 62 -6.26 -1.56 -8.36
CA GLU A 62 -7.18 -1.16 -9.39
C GLU A 62 -7.76 0.18 -8.94
N LYS A 63 -7.48 1.21 -9.73
CA LYS A 63 -8.32 2.40 -9.72
C LYS A 63 -9.73 1.84 -9.86
N ARG A 64 -10.51 1.86 -8.78
CA ARG A 64 -11.88 2.32 -8.96
C ARG A 64 -11.67 3.63 -9.70
N SER A 65 -11.97 3.60 -10.99
CA SER A 65 -12.30 4.80 -11.71
C SER A 65 -13.25 5.50 -10.77
N ASP A 66 -12.73 6.50 -10.06
CA ASP A 66 -13.53 7.47 -9.38
C ASP A 66 -14.15 8.25 -10.55
N ALA A 67 -15.12 7.60 -11.18
CA ALA A 67 -16.32 8.23 -11.63
C ALA A 67 -17.02 8.75 -10.36
N SER A 68 -16.38 9.70 -9.67
CA SER A 68 -17.07 10.89 -9.24
C SER A 68 -17.52 11.64 -10.49
N VAL A 69 -18.41 10.99 -11.25
CA VAL A 69 -19.37 11.72 -12.04
C VAL A 69 -20.26 12.37 -10.99
N LYS A 70 -19.88 13.61 -10.65
CA LYS A 70 -20.79 14.65 -10.19
C LYS A 70 -21.90 14.77 -11.26
N LEU A 71 -22.89 13.88 -11.22
CA LEU A 71 -24.17 14.15 -11.86
C LEU A 71 -24.97 14.97 -10.84
N LYS A 72 -24.89 16.29 -11.00
CA LYS A 72 -25.87 17.20 -10.43
C LYS A 72 -27.28 16.71 -10.83
N PRO A 73 -28.25 16.66 -9.91
CA PRO A 73 -29.65 16.62 -10.32
C PRO A 73 -29.95 17.96 -11.01
N GLN A 74 -30.36 17.90 -12.27
CA GLN A 74 -30.89 19.05 -12.98
C GLN A 74 -32.38 18.80 -13.12
N GLU A 75 -33.14 19.46 -12.23
CA GLU A 75 -34.60 19.66 -12.34
C GLU A 75 -34.91 20.70 -13.42
#